data_AF-A0A843EGP4-F1
#
_entry.id   AF-A0A843EGP4-F1
#
_cell.length_a   1.000
_cell.length_b   1.000
_cell.length_c   1.000
_cell.angle_alpha   90.00
_cell.angle_beta   90.00
_cell.angle_gamma   90.00
#
_symmetry.space_group_name_H-M   'P 1'
#
loop_
_entity.id
_entity.type
_entity.pdbx_description
1 polymer ?
#
loop_
_entity_poly.entity_id
_entity_poly.type
_entity_poly.pdbx_seq_one_letter_code
_entity_poly.pdbx_strand_id
1 'polypeptide(L)'
;MEIEVVKDTKLELEMIIHGENHSLCNVLRKYLMEDSDVEYAVYGIDHPLTGEPIMTIKTKRTKRPRDSLLRAAQRLKEETAEFKELLEGI
;
A
#
# COMPACT_ATOMS: atom_id res chain seq x y z
N MET A 1 12.93 -1.80 -5.89
CA MET A 1 11.48 -2.06 -5.84
C MET A 1 10.95 -2.05 -7.25
N GLU A 2 10.35 -3.15 -7.67
CA GLU A 2 9.63 -3.29 -8.93
C GLU A 2 8.18 -3.67 -8.60
N ILE A 3 7.23 -3.12 -9.34
CA ILE A 3 5.80 -3.36 -9.12
C ILE A 3 5.22 -4.02 -10.36
N GLU A 4 4.72 -5.23 -10.20
CA GLU A 4 3.97 -5.95 -11.23
C GLU A 4 2.47 -5.82 -10.95
N VAL A 5 1.69 -5.42 -11.94
CA VAL A 5 0.23 -5.32 -11.82
C VAL A 5 -0.40 -6.61 -12.32
N VAL A 6 -1.00 -7.37 -11.41
CA VAL A 6 -1.68 -8.65 -11.70
C VAL A 6 -3.12 -8.42 -12.16
N LYS A 7 -3.80 -7.45 -11.56
CA LYS A 7 -5.19 -7.10 -11.89
C LYS A 7 -5.41 -5.60 -11.77
N ASP A 8 -5.97 -4.99 -12.80
CA ASP A 8 -6.39 -3.58 -12.78
C ASP A 8 -7.80 -3.46 -13.35
N THR A 9 -8.76 -3.28 -12.46
CA THR A 9 -10.14 -3.02 -12.82
C THR A 9 -10.56 -1.64 -12.30
N LYS A 10 -11.81 -1.25 -12.59
CA LYS A 10 -12.33 0.05 -12.15
C LYS A 10 -12.33 0.20 -10.62
N LEU A 11 -12.50 -0.89 -9.87
CA LEU A 11 -12.68 -0.88 -8.40
C LEU A 11 -11.72 -1.79 -7.65
N GLU A 12 -10.82 -2.47 -8.34
CA GLU A 12 -9.91 -3.43 -7.73
C GLU A 12 -8.55 -3.37 -8.41
N LEU A 13 -7.50 -3.32 -7.60
CA LEU A 13 -6.10 -3.37 -8.02
C LEU A 13 -5.40 -4.48 -7.23
N GLU A 14 -4.69 -5.35 -7.94
CA GLU A 14 -3.83 -6.37 -7.36
C GLU A 14 -2.43 -6.23 -7.95
N MET A 15 -1.42 -6.22 -7.08
CA MET A 15 -0.04 -5.98 -7.47
C MET A 15 0.93 -6.77 -6.62
N ILE A 16 1.99 -7.26 -7.25
CA ILE A 16 3.15 -7.87 -6.61
C ILE A 16 4.19 -6.77 -6.40
N ILE A 17 4.78 -6.71 -5.20
CA ILE A 17 5.82 -5.73 -4.86
C ILE A 17 7.14 -6.47 -4.68
N HIS A 18 7.92 -6.57 -5.75
CA HIS A 18 9.17 -7.33 -5.77
C HIS A 18 10.25 -6.67 -4.91
N GLY A 19 10.94 -7.52 -4.14
CA GLY A 19 12.03 -7.12 -3.23
C GLY A 19 11.55 -6.47 -1.93
N GLU A 20 10.25 -6.46 -1.66
CA GLU A 20 9.66 -5.95 -0.43
C GLU A 20 9.05 -7.08 0.42
N ASN A 21 8.76 -6.77 1.69
CA ASN A 21 8.18 -7.74 2.63
C ASN A 21 7.00 -7.12 3.41
N HIS A 22 6.74 -7.64 4.62
CA HIS A 22 5.68 -7.16 5.49
C HIS A 22 5.77 -5.67 5.84
N SER A 23 6.97 -5.09 5.96
CA SER A 23 7.13 -3.73 6.50
C SER A 23 6.41 -2.68 5.66
N LEU A 24 6.79 -2.54 4.39
CA LEU A 24 6.18 -1.58 3.47
C LEU A 24 4.70 -1.90 3.24
N CYS A 25 4.38 -3.18 3.01
CA CYS A 25 3.01 -3.60 2.70
C CYS A 25 2.06 -3.34 3.87
N ASN A 26 2.51 -3.54 5.11
CA ASN A 26 1.69 -3.32 6.28
C ASN A 26 1.41 -1.84 6.54
N VAL A 27 2.41 -0.97 6.34
CA VAL A 27 2.20 0.47 6.55
C VAL A 27 1.30 1.06 5.46
N LEU A 28 1.47 0.63 4.20
CA LEU A 28 0.56 1.01 3.12
C LEU A 28 -0.86 0.51 3.37
N ARG A 29 -1.01 -0.76 3.78
CA ARG A 29 -2.30 -1.34 4.17
C ARG A 29 -2.97 -0.49 5.25
N LYS A 30 -2.23 -0.05 6.28
CA LYS A 30 -2.77 0.80 7.35
C LYS A 30 -3.39 2.08 6.79
N TYR A 31 -2.63 2.86 6.02
CA TYR A 31 -3.15 4.11 5.45
C TYR A 31 -4.27 3.91 4.43
N LEU A 32 -4.21 2.84 3.63
CA LEU A 32 -5.29 2.47 2.73
C LEU A 32 -6.58 2.17 3.48
N MET A 33 -6.51 1.47 4.61
CA MET A 33 -7.68 1.18 5.44
C MET A 33 -8.24 2.42 6.16
N GLU A 34 -7.47 3.49 6.28
CA GLU A 34 -7.94 4.79 6.79
C GLU A 34 -8.64 5.63 5.71
N ASP A 35 -8.44 5.32 4.42
CA ASP A 35 -9.12 6.00 3.32
C ASP A 35 -10.60 5.58 3.24
N SER A 36 -11.50 6.55 3.41
CA SER A 36 -12.96 6.32 3.35
C SER A 36 -13.45 5.77 2.00
N ASP A 37 -12.69 5.98 0.92
CA ASP A 37 -12.98 5.46 -0.42
C ASP A 37 -12.60 3.98 -0.56
N VAL A 38 -11.80 3.41 0.34
CA VAL A 38 -11.37 2.01 0.33
C VAL A 38 -12.40 1.14 1.04
N GLU A 39 -12.77 0.03 0.41
CA GLU A 39 -13.62 -1.01 1.00
C GLU A 39 -12.78 -1.99 1.82
N TYR A 40 -11.68 -2.48 1.23
CA TYR A 40 -10.64 -3.22 1.94
C TYR A 40 -9.29 -3.08 1.25
N ALA A 41 -8.22 -3.22 2.04
CA ALA A 41 -6.86 -3.40 1.59
C ALA A 41 -6.23 -4.53 2.40
N VAL A 42 -5.66 -5.49 1.69
CA VAL A 42 -5.01 -6.67 2.27
C VAL A 42 -3.71 -6.94 1.53
N TYR A 43 -2.77 -7.59 2.21
CA TYR A 43 -1.63 -8.17 1.55
C TYR A 43 -1.36 -9.56 2.12
N GLY A 44 -0.80 -10.44 1.31
CA GLY A 44 -0.42 -11.80 1.70
C GLY A 44 0.94 -12.16 1.12
N ILE A 45 1.68 -12.99 1.85
CA ILE A 45 2.88 -13.66 1.35
C ILE A 45 2.56 -15.15 1.42
N ASP A 46 2.52 -15.81 0.27
CA ASP A 46 2.14 -17.21 0.12
C ASP A 46 3.15 -18.16 0.77
N HIS A 47 4.44 -17.80 0.75
CA HIS A 47 5.51 -18.56 1.37
C HIS A 47 6.51 -17.66 2.12
N PRO A 48 6.81 -17.92 3.41
CA PRO A 48 7.58 -16.98 4.24
C PRO A 48 9.04 -16.77 3.81
N LEU A 49 9.62 -17.69 3.02
CA LEU A 49 11.03 -17.61 2.58
C LEU A 49 11.21 -17.19 1.12
N THR A 50 10.20 -17.41 0.29
CA THR A 50 10.32 -17.29 -1.18
C THR A 50 9.16 -16.55 -1.80
N GLY A 51 8.10 -16.32 -1.02
CA GLY A 51 6.91 -15.63 -1.45
C GLY A 51 7.16 -14.14 -1.54
N GLU A 52 6.44 -13.51 -2.45
CA GLU A 52 6.43 -12.07 -2.61
C GLU A 52 5.09 -11.52 -2.11
N PRO A 53 5.08 -10.30 -1.56
CA PRO A 53 3.84 -9.70 -1.10
C PRO A 53 2.93 -9.37 -2.28
N ILE A 54 1.75 -9.96 -2.26
CA ILE A 54 0.65 -9.62 -3.16
C ILE A 54 -0.28 -8.69 -2.38
N MET A 55 -0.45 -7.46 -2.87
CA MET A 55 -1.33 -6.47 -2.28
C MET A 55 -2.59 -6.30 -3.13
N THR A 56 -3.76 -6.44 -2.50
CA THR A 56 -5.07 -6.25 -3.12
C THR A 56 -5.76 -5.06 -2.47
N ILE A 57 -6.23 -4.13 -3.30
CA ILE A 57 -6.96 -2.93 -2.90
C ILE A 57 -8.31 -2.94 -3.61
N LYS A 58 -9.39 -2.86 -2.84
CA LYS A 58 -10.75 -2.68 -3.37
C LYS A 58 -11.35 -1.38 -2.89
N THR A 59 -11.92 -0.61 -3.80
CA THR A 59 -12.52 0.70 -3.53
C THR A 59 -14.03 0.69 -3.69
N LYS A 60 -14.68 1.64 -3.03
CA LYS A 60 -16.13 1.84 -3.07
C LYS A 60 -16.55 2.58 -4.34
N ARG A 61 -17.70 2.18 -4.90
CA ARG A 61 -18.47 2.89 -5.95
C ARG A 61 -17.71 3.15 -7.26
N THR A 62 -17.11 4.33 -7.41
CA THR A 62 -16.52 4.83 -8.67
C THR A 62 -15.08 5.31 -8.49
N LYS A 63 -14.51 5.16 -7.29
CA LYS A 63 -13.16 5.63 -6.96
C LYS A 63 -12.13 4.64 -7.45
N ARG A 64 -11.03 5.11 -8.05
CA ARG A 64 -9.99 4.22 -8.57
C ARG A 64 -9.05 3.81 -7.42
N PRO A 65 -8.72 2.52 -7.28
CA PRO A 65 -7.76 2.05 -6.26
C PRO A 65 -6.38 2.70 -6.36
N ARG A 66 -5.93 3.00 -7.59
CA ARG A 66 -4.65 3.72 -7.83
C ARG A 66 -4.60 5.08 -7.14
N ASP A 67 -5.72 5.81 -7.10
CA ASP A 67 -5.79 7.12 -6.45
C ASP A 67 -5.65 6.98 -4.93
N SER A 68 -6.30 5.99 -4.34
CA SER A 68 -6.16 5.66 -2.91
C SER A 68 -4.74 5.22 -2.56
N LEU A 69 -4.11 4.40 -3.41
CA LEU A 69 -2.72 3.99 -3.23
C LEU A 69 -1.76 5.19 -3.25
N LEU A 70 -1.94 6.11 -4.19
CA LEU A 70 -1.11 7.31 -4.27
C LEU A 70 -1.28 8.20 -3.03
N ARG A 71 -2.50 8.38 -2.53
CA ARG A 71 -2.76 9.12 -1.28
C ARG A 71 -2.11 8.46 -0.07
N ALA A 72 -2.20 7.13 0.04
CA ALA A 72 -1.57 6.38 1.12
C ALA A 72 -0.04 6.53 1.11
N ALA A 73 0.58 6.44 -0.08
CA ALA A 73 2.02 6.63 -0.24
C ALA A 73 2.46 8.08 0.07
N GLN A 74 1.67 9.07 -0.34
CA GLN A 74 1.96 10.48 -0.05
C GLN A 74 1.90 10.76 1.46
N ARG A 75 0.89 10.23 2.15
CA ARG A 75 0.78 10.38 3.61
C ARG A 75 1.93 9.69 4.35
N LEU A 76 2.32 8.48 3.93
CA LEU A 76 3.50 7.81 4.48
C LEU A 76 4.76 8.66 4.33
N LYS A 77 4.95 9.27 3.15
CA LYS A 77 6.09 10.15 2.88
C LYS A 77 6.10 11.36 3.80
N GLU A 78 4.96 12.01 4.00
CA GLU A 78 4.80 13.17 4.89
C GLU A 78 5.09 12.79 6.35
N GLU A 79 4.43 11.76 6.89
CA GLU A 79 4.65 11.32 8.28
C GLU A 79 6.10 10.87 8.53
N THR A 80 6.75 10.26 7.53
CA THR A 80 8.16 9.86 7.63
C THR A 80 9.11 11.07 7.61
N ALA A 81 8.79 12.10 6.84
CA ALA A 81 9.58 13.34 6.81
C ALA A 81 9.48 14.08 8.15
N GLU A 82 8.27 14.24 8.68
CA GLU A 82 8.04 14.81 10.01
C GLU A 82 8.78 14.03 11.11
N PHE A 83 8.72 12.70 11.06
CA PHE A 83 9.45 11.84 12.00
C PHE A 83 10.97 12.05 11.92
N LYS A 84 11.52 12.18 10.71
CA LYS A 84 12.95 12.42 10.50
C LYS A 84 13.40 13.76 11.09
N GLU A 85 12.64 14.82 10.85
CA GLU A 85 12.92 16.16 11.40
C GLU A 85 12.91 16.16 12.93
N LEU A 86 11.94 15.47 13.54
CA LEU A 86 11.86 15.33 14.99
C LEU A 86 13.09 14.62 15.58
N LEU A 87 13.63 13.61 14.90
CA LEU A 87 14.83 12.91 15.34
C LEU A 87 16.10 13.74 15.16
N GLU A 88 16.20 14.53 14.09
CA GLU A 88 17.36 15.41 13.84
C GLU A 88 17.40 16.61 14.80
N GLY A 89 16.28 16.93 15.45
CA GLY A 89 16.18 17.96 16.49
C GLY A 89 16.59 17.51 17.90
N ILE A 90 16.96 16.23 18.09
CA ILE A 90 17.46 15.67 19.36
C ILE A 90 18.99 15.67 19.37
#